data_AF-A0A923XKZ7-F1
#
_entry.id   AF-A0A923XKZ7-F1
#
_cell.length_a   1.000
_cell.length_b   1.000
_cell.length_c   1.000
_cell.angle_alpha   90.00
_cell.angle_beta   90.00
_cell.angle_gamma   90.00
#
_symmetry.space_group_name_H-M   'P 1'
#
loop_
_entity.id
_entity.type
_entity.pdbx_description
1 polymer ?
#
loop_
_entity_poly.entity_id
_entity_poly.type
_entity_poly.pdbx_seq_one_letter_code
_entity_poly.pdbx_strand_id
1 'polypeptide(L)'
;MAIALSRQTPEVPTLHVGNLRGEYLGVTASGGGGARVGIRAAAGKGRTFYTVNLPGERDQVQAVESANFEPRSTPWYAGAVSAKGRVFSPVQVATGQRQLMVSLSQPVYDSDGGVAGVFGADMYLQRLADVLRTQRISARGAAFVVDEEGMLVASSAGDALFGETGGRTQRRTLADSRNPVIRAGFSELKKL
;
A
#
# COMPACT_ATOMS: atom_id res chain seq x y z
N MET A 1 18.75 6.15 -8.30
CA MET A 1 17.77 5.45 -9.16
C MET A 1 16.34 5.49 -8.62
N ALA A 2 16.07 5.23 -7.33
CA ALA A 2 14.71 5.21 -6.77
C ALA A 2 13.88 6.51 -6.96
N ILE A 3 14.49 7.69 -6.78
CA ILE A 3 13.81 8.99 -6.97
C ILE A 3 13.41 9.21 -8.44
N ALA A 4 14.19 8.71 -9.40
CA ALA A 4 13.85 8.83 -10.81
C ALA A 4 12.67 7.92 -11.18
N LEU A 5 12.62 6.71 -10.63
CA LEU A 5 11.51 5.78 -10.83
C LEU A 5 10.21 6.30 -10.21
N SER A 6 10.24 6.81 -8.97
CA SER A 6 9.05 7.41 -8.35
C SER A 6 8.51 8.63 -9.12
N ARG A 7 9.36 9.36 -9.85
CA ARG A 7 8.94 10.46 -10.74
C ARG A 7 8.36 9.98 -12.07
N GLN A 8 8.77 8.82 -12.57
CA GLN A 8 8.26 8.24 -13.83
C GLN A 8 6.94 7.47 -13.63
N THR A 9 6.68 7.00 -12.41
CA THR A 9 5.42 6.34 -12.04
C THR A 9 4.69 7.14 -10.97
N PRO A 10 4.03 8.27 -11.33
CA PRO A 10 3.30 9.10 -10.35
C PRO A 10 2.17 8.35 -9.63
N GLU A 11 1.81 7.16 -10.12
CA GLU A 11 0.80 6.27 -9.56
C GLU A 11 1.36 5.30 -8.50
N VAL A 12 2.69 5.17 -8.42
CA VAL A 12 3.39 4.38 -7.40
C VAL A 12 4.02 5.35 -6.42
N PRO A 13 3.25 5.81 -5.42
CA PRO A 13 3.67 6.89 -4.53
C PRO A 13 4.92 6.53 -3.73
N THR A 14 5.11 5.26 -3.36
CA THR A 14 6.26 4.85 -2.55
C THR A 14 6.94 3.60 -3.10
N LEU A 15 8.26 3.67 -3.24
CA LEU A 15 9.13 2.52 -3.43
C LEU A 15 9.94 2.31 -2.17
N HIS A 16 10.13 1.06 -1.75
CA HIS A 16 10.90 0.75 -0.56
C HIS A 16 11.65 -0.57 -0.66
N VAL A 17 12.67 -0.68 0.17
CA VAL A 17 13.48 -1.88 0.33
C VAL A 17 13.78 -2.11 1.80
N GLY A 18 13.69 -3.36 2.20
CA GLY A 18 14.14 -3.85 3.49
C GLY A 18 15.12 -5.00 3.29
N ASN A 19 16.06 -5.19 4.21
CA ASN A 19 16.99 -6.32 4.14
C ASN A 19 16.96 -7.20 5.40
N LEU A 20 17.69 -8.31 5.37
CA LEU A 20 17.75 -9.27 6.48
C LEU A 20 18.27 -8.66 7.79
N ARG A 21 19.06 -7.58 7.72
CA ARG A 21 19.57 -6.86 8.89
C ARG A 21 18.52 -5.94 9.53
N GLY A 22 17.34 -5.81 8.93
CA GLY A 22 16.30 -4.88 9.36
C GLY A 22 16.52 -3.45 8.87
N GLU A 23 17.51 -3.20 8.00
CA GLU A 23 17.65 -1.88 7.39
C GLU A 23 16.48 -1.62 6.46
N TYR A 24 16.06 -0.36 6.38
CA TYR A 24 14.96 0.08 5.53
C TYR A 24 15.32 1.38 4.81
N LEU A 25 14.93 1.46 3.54
CA LEU A 25 14.93 2.67 2.75
C LEU A 25 13.60 2.75 2.00
N GLY A 26 12.83 3.81 2.24
CA GLY A 26 11.62 4.13 1.49
C GLY A 26 11.75 5.50 0.84
N VAL A 27 11.22 5.64 -0.38
CA VAL A 27 11.17 6.88 -1.14
C VAL A 27 9.73 7.09 -1.58
N THR A 28 9.10 8.14 -1.06
CA THR A 28 7.76 8.55 -1.43
C THR A 28 7.84 9.80 -2.29
N ALA A 29 7.25 9.80 -3.48
CA ALA A 29 7.16 11.01 -4.31
C ALA A 29 6.32 12.09 -3.59
N SER A 30 6.82 13.32 -3.58
CA SER A 30 6.06 14.49 -3.10
C SER A 30 5.62 15.33 -4.29
N GLY A 31 4.46 15.98 -4.18
CA GLY A 31 4.04 16.99 -5.17
C GLY A 31 5.11 18.08 -5.31
N GLY A 32 5.30 18.61 -6.52
CA GLY A 32 6.24 19.70 -6.79
C GLY A 32 7.70 19.27 -7.04
N GLY A 33 7.95 17.98 -7.26
CA GLY A 33 9.27 17.47 -7.68
C GLY A 33 10.17 16.98 -6.55
N GLY A 34 9.82 17.23 -5.29
CA GLY A 34 10.51 16.66 -4.13
C GLY A 34 10.15 15.19 -3.86
N ALA A 35 10.78 14.60 -2.85
CA ALA A 35 10.45 13.29 -2.31
C ALA A 35 10.61 13.28 -0.79
N ARG A 36 9.94 12.34 -0.13
CA ARG A 36 10.13 12.03 1.28
C ARG A 36 10.91 10.72 1.36
N VAL A 37 12.01 10.71 2.10
CA VAL A 37 12.87 9.52 2.26
C VAL A 37 12.80 9.05 3.70
N GLY A 38 12.40 7.79 3.91
CA GLY A 38 12.39 7.15 5.23
C GLY A 38 13.54 6.16 5.35
N ILE A 39 14.34 6.26 6.42
CA ILE A 39 15.53 5.43 6.62
C ILE A 39 15.51 4.78 8.00
N ARG A 40 15.86 3.50 8.07
CA ARG A 40 16.13 2.79 9.33
C ARG A 40 17.45 2.03 9.21
N ALA A 41 18.32 2.15 10.21
CA ALA A 41 19.51 1.32 10.36
C ALA A 41 19.17 -0.05 10.98
N ALA A 42 20.07 -1.03 10.91
CA ALA A 42 19.82 -2.42 11.35
C ALA A 42 19.24 -2.54 12.77
N ALA A 43 19.77 -1.76 13.73
CA ALA A 43 19.32 -1.71 15.12
C ALA A 43 18.47 -0.47 15.46
N GLY A 44 17.89 0.20 14.45
CA GLY A 44 17.06 1.38 14.66
C GLY A 44 15.75 1.05 15.38
N LYS A 45 15.27 1.94 16.25
CA LYS A 45 13.92 1.81 16.82
C LYS A 45 12.87 2.21 15.79
N GLY A 46 13.00 3.38 15.17
CA GLY A 46 12.06 3.87 14.17
C GLY A 46 12.73 4.31 12.88
N ARG A 47 11.92 4.73 11.90
CA ARG A 47 12.40 5.41 10.70
C ARG A 47 12.65 6.89 10.97
N THR A 48 13.72 7.43 10.40
CA THR A 48 13.92 8.87 10.26
C THR A 48 13.49 9.29 8.86
N PHE A 49 12.68 10.34 8.78
CA PHE A 49 12.15 10.88 7.53
C PHE A 49 12.82 12.19 7.18
N TYR A 50 13.19 12.32 5.92
CA TYR A 50 13.81 13.49 5.32
C TYR A 50 12.96 13.99 4.16
N THR A 51 12.88 15.31 3.99
CA THR A 51 12.42 15.91 2.73
C THR A 51 13.63 16.11 1.84
N VAL A 52 13.55 15.64 0.59
CA VAL A 52 14.65 15.73 -0.37
C VAL A 52 14.16 16.32 -1.68
N ASN A 53 14.86 17.30 -2.23
CA ASN A 53 14.58 17.87 -3.55
C ASN A 53 15.55 17.29 -4.59
N LEU A 54 16.79 17.04 -4.17
CA LEU A 54 17.82 16.37 -4.95
C LEU A 54 18.26 15.04 -4.32
N PRO A 55 18.70 14.06 -5.13
CA PRO A 55 19.27 12.83 -4.60
C PRO A 55 20.46 13.10 -3.66
N GLY A 56 20.41 12.54 -2.45
CA GLY A 56 21.50 12.64 -1.48
C GLY A 56 21.34 13.73 -0.42
N GLU A 57 20.39 14.66 -0.59
CA GLU A 57 20.02 15.61 0.46
C GLU A 57 19.46 14.86 1.68
N ARG A 58 19.96 15.18 2.88
CA ARG A 58 19.54 14.59 4.17
C ARG A 58 19.62 15.58 5.33
N ASP A 59 19.77 16.86 5.02
CA ASP A 59 19.87 17.96 5.97
C ASP A 59 18.51 18.37 6.55
N GLN A 60 17.43 18.16 5.80
CA GLN A 60 16.07 18.49 6.24
C GLN A 60 15.35 17.31 6.88
N VAL A 61 15.59 17.09 8.18
CA VAL A 61 14.84 16.11 8.98
C VAL A 61 13.40 16.59 9.15
N GLN A 62 12.45 15.77 8.70
CA GLN A 62 11.02 16.05 8.84
C GLN A 62 10.44 15.44 10.11
N ALA A 63 10.79 14.18 10.40
CA ALA A 63 10.24 13.45 11.54
C ALA A 63 11.12 12.26 11.92
N VAL A 64 11.08 11.88 13.20
CA VAL A 64 11.60 10.60 13.69
C VAL A 64 10.43 9.82 14.26
N GLU A 65 10.23 8.59 13.76
CA GLU A 65 9.19 7.71 14.25
C GLU A 65 9.54 7.24 15.66
N SER A 66 8.64 7.50 16.61
CA SER A 66 8.80 7.10 18.02
C SER A 66 8.43 5.64 18.26
N ALA A 67 7.53 5.09 17.44
CA ALA A 67 7.14 3.69 17.47
C ALA A 67 8.20 2.80 16.80
N ASN A 68 8.33 1.56 17.29
CA ASN A 68 9.22 0.62 16.66
C ASN A 68 8.71 0.23 15.26
N PHE A 69 9.53 0.42 14.22
CA PHE A 69 9.25 -0.06 12.88
C PHE A 69 10.25 -1.17 12.54
N GLU A 70 9.78 -2.42 12.46
CA GLU A 70 10.59 -3.55 12.01
C GLU A 70 10.12 -3.99 10.62
N PRO A 71 10.88 -3.72 9.54
CA PRO A 71 10.44 -4.05 8.18
C PRO A 71 10.18 -5.55 7.99
N ARG A 72 10.94 -6.43 8.64
CA ARG A 72 10.84 -7.89 8.44
C ARG A 72 9.55 -8.49 8.99
N SER A 73 8.91 -7.83 9.96
CA SER A 73 7.62 -8.26 10.51
C SER A 73 6.42 -7.66 9.78
N THR A 74 6.64 -6.84 8.73
CA THR A 74 5.54 -6.26 7.97
C THR A 74 4.95 -7.28 6.98
N PRO A 75 3.65 -7.17 6.64
CA PRO A 75 3.02 -8.08 5.70
C PRO A 75 3.68 -8.11 4.31
N TRP A 76 4.15 -6.97 3.81
CA TRP A 76 4.80 -6.89 2.50
C TRP A 76 6.14 -7.62 2.45
N TYR A 77 6.92 -7.57 3.54
CA TYR A 77 8.21 -8.26 3.62
C TYR A 77 8.02 -9.75 3.85
N ALA A 78 7.32 -10.10 4.92
CA ALA A 78 7.12 -11.50 5.30
C ALA A 78 6.35 -12.28 4.21
N GLY A 79 5.36 -11.63 3.58
CA GLY A 79 4.62 -12.20 2.45
C GLY A 79 5.52 -12.56 1.28
N ALA A 80 6.40 -11.64 0.85
CA ALA A 80 7.31 -11.86 -0.27
C ALA A 80 8.34 -12.97 0.01
N VAL A 81 8.88 -13.02 1.23
CA VAL A 81 9.80 -14.09 1.64
C VAL A 81 9.09 -15.44 1.63
N SER A 82 7.89 -15.51 2.19
CA SER A 82 7.08 -16.75 2.24
C SER A 82 6.69 -17.23 0.84
N ALA A 83 6.24 -16.31 -0.02
CA ALA A 83 5.84 -16.61 -1.39
C ALA A 83 7.01 -17.01 -2.29
N LYS A 84 8.26 -16.72 -1.89
CA LYS A 84 9.48 -16.88 -2.72
C LYS A 84 9.31 -16.27 -4.12
N GLY A 85 8.61 -15.13 -4.18
CA GLY A 85 8.18 -14.57 -5.44
C GLY A 85 7.42 -13.27 -5.26
N ARG A 86 6.92 -12.74 -6.38
CA ARG A 86 6.13 -11.51 -6.39
C ARG A 86 4.76 -11.76 -5.75
N VAL A 87 4.36 -10.92 -4.80
CA VAL A 87 3.08 -11.06 -4.09
C VAL A 87 2.53 -9.70 -3.71
N PHE A 88 1.21 -9.60 -3.61
CA PHE A 88 0.53 -8.45 -3.01
C PHE A 88 0.34 -8.69 -1.51
N SER A 89 0.54 -7.67 -0.68
CA SER A 89 0.13 -7.72 0.73
C SER A 89 -1.40 -7.82 0.85
N PRO A 90 -1.93 -8.18 2.03
CA PRO A 90 -3.32 -7.88 2.35
C PRO A 90 -3.61 -6.38 2.20
N VAL A 91 -4.85 -6.05 1.86
CA VAL A 91 -5.29 -4.65 1.75
C VAL A 91 -5.46 -4.06 3.15
N GLN A 92 -4.82 -2.91 3.36
CA GLN A 92 -4.76 -2.24 4.67
C GLN A 92 -5.08 -0.75 4.54
N VAL A 93 -5.41 -0.11 5.66
CA VAL A 93 -5.51 1.34 5.74
C VAL A 93 -4.11 1.89 5.95
N ALA A 94 -3.67 2.83 5.11
CA ALA A 94 -2.36 3.41 5.20
C ALA A 94 -2.14 4.19 6.51
N THR A 95 -0.99 4.01 7.15
CA THR A 95 -0.64 4.79 8.33
C THR A 95 -0.38 6.25 7.95
N GLY A 96 -1.06 7.19 8.59
CA GLY A 96 -0.89 8.63 8.33
C GLY A 96 -1.62 9.14 7.09
N GLN A 97 -2.27 8.27 6.31
CA GLN A 97 -3.16 8.65 5.22
C GLN A 97 -4.45 7.83 5.31
N ARG A 98 -5.60 8.50 5.37
CA ARG A 98 -6.90 7.82 5.42
C ARG A 98 -7.26 7.28 4.03
N GLN A 99 -6.54 6.27 3.56
CA GLN A 99 -6.74 5.61 2.26
C GLN A 99 -6.42 4.12 2.38
N LEU A 100 -7.10 3.29 1.58
CA LEU A 100 -6.70 1.89 1.42
C LEU A 100 -5.44 1.81 0.56
N MET A 101 -4.55 0.90 0.92
CA MET A 101 -3.33 0.60 0.20
C MET A 101 -3.07 -0.89 0.11
N VAL A 102 -2.28 -1.26 -0.89
CA VAL A 102 -1.65 -2.56 -1.02
C VAL A 102 -0.17 -2.37 -1.36
N SER A 103 0.68 -3.30 -0.94
CA SER A 103 2.09 -3.31 -1.33
C SER A 103 2.32 -4.48 -2.29
N LEU A 104 2.83 -4.19 -3.50
CA LEU A 104 3.40 -5.22 -4.37
C LEU A 104 4.86 -5.41 -3.96
N SER A 105 5.23 -6.63 -3.57
CA SER A 105 6.58 -6.92 -3.12
C SER A 105 7.20 -8.12 -3.82
N GLN A 106 8.53 -8.15 -3.87
CA GLN A 106 9.30 -9.22 -4.48
C GLN A 106 10.60 -9.42 -3.69
N PRO A 107 10.98 -10.66 -3.33
CA PRO A 107 12.26 -10.94 -2.71
C PRO A 107 13.40 -10.69 -3.69
N VAL A 108 14.50 -10.16 -3.16
CA VAL A 108 15.78 -10.03 -3.85
C VAL A 108 16.69 -11.11 -3.30
N TYR A 109 17.28 -11.89 -4.20
CA TYR A 109 18.17 -13.00 -3.83
C TYR A 109 19.64 -12.60 -3.98
N ASP A 110 20.50 -13.16 -3.13
CA ASP A 110 21.95 -13.10 -3.27
C ASP A 110 22.47 -14.15 -4.27
N SER A 111 23.79 -14.20 -4.47
CA SER A 111 24.45 -15.16 -5.37
C SER A 111 24.25 -16.62 -4.98
N ASP A 112 23.98 -16.87 -3.70
CA ASP A 112 23.90 -18.20 -3.11
C ASP A 112 22.45 -18.69 -3.06
N GLY A 113 21.49 -17.89 -3.55
CA GLY A 113 20.06 -18.18 -3.55
C GLY A 113 19.35 -17.84 -2.24
N GLY A 114 20.05 -17.22 -1.28
CA GLY A 114 19.49 -16.68 -0.05
C GLY A 114 18.71 -15.39 -0.32
N VAL A 115 17.73 -15.08 0.54
CA VAL A 115 16.99 -13.80 0.43
C VAL A 115 17.87 -12.67 0.97
N ALA A 116 18.42 -11.82 0.12
CA ALA A 116 19.17 -10.63 0.54
C ALA A 116 18.26 -9.53 1.12
N GLY A 117 17.02 -9.46 0.64
CA GLY A 117 16.03 -8.48 1.08
C GLY A 117 14.73 -8.58 0.29
N VAL A 118 13.88 -7.57 0.43
CA VAL A 118 12.62 -7.46 -0.30
C VAL A 118 12.48 -6.04 -0.81
N PHE A 119 12.13 -5.92 -2.08
CA PHE A 119 11.72 -4.66 -2.69
C PHE A 119 10.19 -4.59 -2.71
N GLY A 120 9.64 -3.41 -2.44
CA GLY A 120 8.20 -3.18 -2.41
C GLY A 120 7.80 -1.85 -3.05
N ALA A 121 6.57 -1.84 -3.56
CA ALA A 121 5.92 -0.68 -4.14
C ALA A 121 4.52 -0.56 -3.51
N ASP A 122 4.25 0.56 -2.86
CA ASP A 122 2.95 0.84 -2.27
C ASP A 122 2.03 1.51 -3.29
N MET A 123 0.78 1.05 -3.34
CA MET A 123 -0.25 1.56 -4.24
C MET A 123 -1.49 1.92 -3.43
N TYR A 124 -1.98 3.17 -3.59
CA TYR A 124 -3.27 3.57 -3.03
C TYR A 124 -4.42 3.15 -3.92
N LEU A 125 -5.44 2.56 -3.31
CA LEU A 125 -6.60 2.00 -4.00
C LEU A 125 -7.69 3.04 -4.28
N GLN A 126 -7.53 4.26 -3.78
CA GLN A 126 -8.44 5.38 -4.07
C GLN A 126 -8.54 5.62 -5.59
N ARG A 127 -7.42 5.59 -6.31
CA ARG A 127 -7.40 5.75 -7.77
C ARG A 127 -8.18 4.65 -8.47
N LEU A 128 -8.07 3.40 -8.02
CA LEU A 128 -8.87 2.30 -8.57
C LEU A 128 -10.37 2.54 -8.34
N ALA A 129 -10.76 2.99 -7.15
CA ALA A 129 -12.14 3.36 -6.87
C ALA A 129 -12.64 4.51 -7.76
N ASP A 130 -11.80 5.52 -8.02
CA ASP A 130 -12.13 6.64 -8.90
C ASP A 130 -12.30 6.20 -10.37
N VAL A 131 -11.46 5.28 -10.85
CA VAL A 131 -11.62 4.67 -12.18
C VAL A 131 -12.95 3.92 -12.28
N LEU A 132 -13.25 3.06 -11.30
CA LEU A 132 -14.52 2.31 -11.28
C LEU A 132 -15.73 3.24 -11.27
N ARG A 133 -15.65 4.37 -10.57
CA ARG A 133 -16.74 5.35 -10.47
C ARG A 133 -16.96 6.14 -11.75
N THR A 134 -15.91 6.42 -12.52
CA THR A 134 -16.02 7.20 -13.76
C THR A 134 -16.35 6.34 -14.98
N GLN A 135 -16.16 5.02 -14.89
CA GLN A 135 -16.44 4.11 -15.99
C GLN A 135 -17.94 3.86 -16.16
N ARG A 136 -18.46 4.13 -17.36
CA ARG A 136 -19.85 3.83 -17.72
C ARG A 136 -20.02 2.34 -17.97
N ILE A 137 -20.55 1.61 -16.98
CA ILE A 137 -20.80 0.16 -17.07
C ILE A 137 -22.07 -0.09 -17.86
N SER A 138 -23.22 0.29 -17.29
CA SER A 138 -24.53 0.31 -17.96
C SER A 138 -25.54 1.09 -17.10
N ALA A 139 -26.75 1.32 -17.62
CA ALA A 139 -27.79 2.02 -16.88
C ALA A 139 -28.26 1.28 -15.60
N ARG A 140 -28.00 -0.02 -15.49
CA ARG A 140 -28.41 -0.86 -14.36
C ARG A 140 -27.28 -1.74 -13.79
N GLY A 141 -26.05 -1.51 -14.24
CA GLY A 141 -24.87 -2.28 -13.87
C GLY A 141 -24.02 -1.56 -12.84
N ALA A 142 -23.31 -2.33 -12.04
CA ALA A 142 -22.32 -1.84 -11.09
C ALA A 142 -21.09 -2.75 -11.11
N ALA A 143 -19.93 -2.20 -10.77
CA ALA A 143 -18.69 -2.94 -10.63
C ALA A 143 -18.13 -2.71 -9.23
N PHE A 144 -17.51 -3.74 -8.70
CA PHE A 144 -16.83 -3.68 -7.43
C PHE A 144 -15.65 -4.65 -7.43
N VAL A 145 -14.71 -4.40 -6.54
CA VAL A 145 -13.56 -5.26 -6.26
C VAL A 145 -13.58 -5.58 -4.78
N VAL A 146 -13.40 -6.85 -4.45
CA VAL A 146 -13.17 -7.34 -3.09
C VAL A 146 -11.86 -8.11 -3.04
N ASP A 147 -11.28 -8.25 -1.86
CA ASP A 147 -10.16 -9.17 -1.64
C ASP A 147 -10.64 -10.59 -1.31
N GLU A 148 -9.68 -11.45 -0.99
CA GLU A 148 -9.89 -12.85 -0.63
C GLU A 148 -10.76 -13.03 0.62
N GLU A 149 -10.78 -12.05 1.53
CA GLU A 149 -11.65 -12.04 2.71
C GLU A 149 -13.06 -11.47 2.42
N GLY A 150 -13.35 -11.09 1.17
CA GLY A 150 -14.63 -10.48 0.78
C GLY A 150 -14.80 -9.05 1.27
N MET A 151 -13.69 -8.38 1.63
CA MET A 151 -13.68 -7.00 2.09
C MET A 151 -13.56 -6.06 0.89
N LEU A 152 -14.24 -4.91 0.97
CA LEU A 152 -14.28 -3.94 -0.12
C LEU A 152 -12.89 -3.37 -0.41
N VAL A 153 -12.56 -3.35 -1.71
CA VAL A 153 -11.35 -2.72 -2.27
C VAL A 153 -11.74 -1.49 -3.09
N ALA A 154 -12.75 -1.60 -3.96
CA ALA A 154 -13.26 -0.50 -4.79
C ALA A 154 -14.71 -0.74 -5.21
N SER A 155 -15.48 0.33 -5.45
CA SER A 155 -16.87 0.25 -5.93
C SER A 155 -17.21 1.41 -6.88
N SER A 156 -17.96 1.12 -7.94
CA SER A 156 -18.48 2.12 -8.88
C SER A 156 -19.62 2.96 -8.30
N ALA A 157 -20.25 2.53 -7.20
CA ALA A 157 -21.40 3.23 -6.60
C ALA A 157 -21.00 4.28 -5.54
N GLY A 158 -19.70 4.51 -5.33
CA GLY A 158 -19.21 5.48 -4.34
C GLY A 158 -19.36 5.02 -2.90
N ASP A 159 -19.38 3.71 -2.65
CA ASP A 159 -19.35 3.16 -1.30
C ASP A 159 -18.08 3.59 -0.56
N ALA A 160 -18.21 3.92 0.72
CA ALA A 160 -17.05 4.18 1.57
C ALA A 160 -16.22 2.89 1.69
N LEU A 161 -14.90 2.99 1.42
CA LEU A 161 -14.01 1.81 1.45
C LEU A 161 -13.66 1.35 2.87
N PHE A 162 -13.68 2.29 3.82
CA PHE A 162 -13.43 2.07 5.24
C PHE A 162 -14.28 3.05 6.07
N GLY A 163 -14.40 2.80 7.37
CA GLY A 163 -15.09 3.66 8.32
C GLY A 163 -14.39 3.67 9.67
N GLU A 164 -14.95 4.39 10.63
CA GLU A 164 -14.52 4.33 12.02
C GLU A 164 -15.54 3.56 12.85
N THR A 165 -15.08 2.55 13.58
CA THR A 165 -15.88 1.74 14.52
C THR A 165 -15.12 1.68 15.83
N GLY A 166 -15.71 2.18 16.93
CA GLY A 166 -15.07 2.13 18.26
C GLY A 166 -13.71 2.85 18.33
N GLY A 167 -13.55 3.95 17.59
CA GLY A 167 -12.30 4.72 17.54
C GLY A 167 -11.18 4.09 16.70
N ARG A 168 -11.46 2.98 15.99
CA ARG A 168 -10.52 2.32 15.08
C ARG A 168 -10.99 2.43 13.65
N THR A 169 -10.06 2.65 12.73
CA THR A 169 -10.39 2.59 11.31
C THR A 169 -10.55 1.14 10.90
N GLN A 170 -11.67 0.81 10.27
CA GLN A 170 -12.02 -0.55 9.86
C GLN A 170 -12.44 -0.56 8.40
N ARG A 171 -11.97 -1.57 7.66
CA ARG A 171 -12.39 -1.81 6.28
C ARG A 171 -13.87 -2.21 6.23
N ARG A 172 -14.56 -1.84 5.16
CA ARG A 172 -15.99 -2.16 4.99
C ARG A 172 -16.16 -3.38 4.09
N THR A 173 -17.34 -3.98 4.18
CA THR A 173 -17.82 -5.02 3.25
C THR A 173 -18.96 -4.46 2.40
N LEU A 174 -19.27 -5.11 1.29
CA LEU A 174 -20.35 -4.72 0.38
C LEU A 174 -21.74 -5.16 0.84
N ALA A 175 -21.84 -5.93 1.93
CA ALA A 175 -23.13 -6.34 2.50
C ALA A 175 -24.03 -5.12 2.82
N ASP A 176 -23.42 -4.01 3.26
CA ASP A 176 -24.12 -2.79 3.65
C ASP A 176 -24.12 -1.71 2.54
N SER A 177 -23.76 -2.06 1.30
CA SER A 177 -23.78 -1.10 0.19
C SER A 177 -25.16 -0.49 0.04
N ARG A 178 -25.26 0.81 -0.25
CA ARG A 178 -26.55 1.46 -0.55
C ARG A 178 -27.11 1.02 -1.91
N ASN A 179 -26.26 0.48 -2.80
CA ASN A 179 -26.67 0.02 -4.12
C ASN A 179 -27.21 -1.43 -4.06
N PRO A 180 -28.49 -1.67 -4.37
CA PRO A 180 -29.08 -3.01 -4.31
C PRO A 180 -28.46 -4.00 -5.29
N VAL A 181 -27.99 -3.54 -6.47
CA VAL A 181 -27.33 -4.40 -7.47
C VAL A 181 -26.00 -4.92 -6.93
N ILE A 182 -25.25 -4.07 -6.22
CA ILE A 182 -23.99 -4.47 -5.58
C ILE A 182 -24.25 -5.48 -4.46
N ARG A 183 -25.23 -5.24 -3.59
CA ARG A 183 -25.58 -6.19 -2.52
C ARG A 183 -25.97 -7.56 -3.08
N ALA A 184 -26.80 -7.58 -4.12
CA ALA A 184 -27.20 -8.81 -4.78
C ALA A 184 -26.01 -9.55 -5.40
N GLY A 185 -25.18 -8.84 -6.18
CA GLY A 185 -23.99 -9.43 -6.80
C GLY A 185 -22.98 -9.97 -5.78
N PHE A 186 -22.76 -9.24 -4.69
CA PHE A 186 -21.88 -9.70 -3.61
C PHE A 186 -22.43 -10.93 -2.86
N SER A 187 -23.74 -11.04 -2.71
CA SER A 187 -24.39 -12.22 -2.12
C SER A 187 -24.16 -13.47 -2.98
N GLU A 188 -24.22 -13.37 -4.30
CA GLU A 188 -23.93 -14.49 -5.21
C GLU A 188 -22.46 -14.87 -5.17
N LEU A 189 -21.55 -13.89 -5.10
CA LEU A 189 -20.10 -14.15 -4.98
C LEU A 189 -19.76 -15.00 -3.74
N LYS A 190 -20.47 -14.78 -2.61
CA LYS A 190 -20.25 -15.53 -1.36
C LYS A 190 -20.69 -17.00 -1.41
N LYS A 191 -21.41 -17.42 -2.45
CA LYS A 191 -21.88 -18.81 -2.63
C LYS A 191 -20.93 -19.66 -3.46
N LEU A 192 -19.97 -19.03 -4.15
CA LEU A 192 -18.92 -19.70 -4.91
C LEU A 192 -17.85 -20.25 -3.96
#